data_AF-A0A537JA21-F1
#
_entry.id   AF-A0A537JA21-F1
#
_cell.length_a   1.000
_cell.length_b   1.000
_cell.length_c   1.000
_cell.angle_alpha   90.00
_cell.angle_beta   90.00
_cell.angle_gamma   90.00
#
_symmetry.space_group_name_H-M   'P 1'
#
loop_
_entity.id
_entity.type
_entity.pdbx_description
1 polymer ?
#
loop_
_entity_poly.entity_id
_entity_poly.type
_entity_poly.pdbx_seq_one_letter_code
_entity_poly.pdbx_strand_id
1 'polypeptide(L)'
;LADRLHELHAGLTGVVAQGHPEAVALEDVFAHPRFPRTAIVMGHVCGVICLAAAQAGVPVDAIPPASVKRAVVASGRAGKRQVQRMVRLLLELAEDPGTHVADALALALVALSRRGLPLGRLLAVRGSA
;
A
#
# COMPACT_ATOMS: atom_id res chain seq x y z
N LEU A 1 -10.37 -21.09 -3.82
CA LEU A 1 -9.52 -19.99 -4.36
C LEU A 1 -10.36 -19.04 -5.18
N ALA A 2 -11.10 -19.54 -6.18
CA ALA A 2 -12.03 -18.74 -6.99
C ALA A 2 -12.95 -17.85 -6.15
N ASP A 3 -13.65 -18.39 -5.15
CA ASP A 3 -14.57 -17.61 -4.30
C ASP A 3 -13.86 -16.46 -3.55
N ARG A 4 -12.66 -16.71 -3.01
CA ARG A 4 -11.86 -15.67 -2.36
C ARG A 4 -11.38 -14.59 -3.33
N LEU A 5 -11.08 -14.95 -4.57
CA LEU A 5 -10.71 -13.99 -5.61
C LEU A 5 -11.92 -13.16 -6.04
N HIS A 6 -13.12 -13.76 -6.07
CA HIS A 6 -14.37 -13.07 -6.34
C HIS A 6 -14.70 -12.07 -5.22
N GLU A 7 -14.59 -12.49 -3.95
CA GLU A 7 -14.76 -11.60 -2.78
C GLU A 7 -13.77 -10.43 -2.82
N LEU A 8 -12.50 -10.70 -3.14
CA LEU A 8 -11.47 -9.66 -3.27
C LEU A 8 -11.82 -8.66 -4.39
N HIS A 9 -12.23 -9.16 -5.55
CA HIS A 9 -12.64 -8.31 -6.69
C HIS A 9 -13.83 -7.42 -6.31
N ALA A 10 -14.86 -7.99 -5.70
CA ALA A 10 -16.05 -7.26 -5.27
C ALA A 10 -15.69 -6.17 -4.24
N GLY A 11 -14.89 -6.52 -3.23
CA GLY A 11 -14.43 -5.58 -2.21
C GLY A 11 -13.59 -4.45 -2.79
N LEU A 12 -12.60 -4.76 -3.64
CA LEU A 12 -11.76 -3.76 -4.27
C LEU A 12 -12.55 -2.82 -5.18
N THR A 13 -13.47 -3.37 -5.99
CA THR A 13 -14.34 -2.58 -6.85
C THR A 13 -15.18 -1.61 -6.02
N GLY A 14 -15.70 -2.06 -4.87
CA GLY A 14 -16.42 -1.20 -3.92
C GLY A 14 -15.56 -0.05 -3.39
N VAL A 15 -14.33 -0.32 -2.96
CA VAL A 15 -13.41 0.72 -2.45
C VAL A 15 -13.03 1.73 -3.54
N VAL A 16 -12.73 1.26 -4.76
CA VAL A 16 -12.38 2.13 -5.88
C VAL A 16 -13.57 3.02 -6.28
N ALA A 17 -14.77 2.46 -6.33
CA ALA A 17 -15.99 3.21 -6.64
C ALA A 17 -16.32 4.26 -5.58
N GLN A 18 -16.06 3.99 -4.30
CA GLN A 18 -16.31 4.94 -3.21
C GLN A 18 -15.25 6.04 -3.14
N GLY A 19 -13.98 5.68 -3.35
CA GLY A 19 -12.85 6.58 -3.14
C GLY A 19 -12.42 7.38 -4.36
N HIS A 20 -12.82 6.97 -5.57
CA HIS A 20 -12.35 7.54 -6.85
C HIS A 20 -10.84 7.85 -6.88
N PRO A 21 -9.98 6.88 -6.53
CA PRO A 21 -8.56 7.15 -6.40
C PRO A 21 -7.93 7.48 -7.77
N GLU A 22 -6.97 8.39 -7.77
CA GLU A 22 -6.18 8.70 -8.97
C GLU A 22 -5.21 7.57 -9.36
N ALA A 23 -4.91 6.67 -8.42
CA ALA A 23 -4.06 5.51 -8.64
C ALA A 23 -4.24 4.44 -7.57
N VAL A 24 -3.90 3.19 -7.92
CA VAL A 24 -3.78 2.08 -6.99
C VAL A 24 -2.30 1.77 -6.75
N ALA A 25 -1.85 1.89 -5.51
CA ALA A 25 -0.51 1.47 -5.10
C ALA A 25 -0.52 -0.04 -4.79
N LEU A 26 0.29 -0.82 -5.51
CA LEU A 26 0.41 -2.26 -5.32
C LEU A 26 1.85 -2.61 -4.95
N GLU A 27 2.06 -3.38 -3.88
CA GLU A 27 3.38 -3.92 -3.58
C GLU A 27 3.78 -4.94 -4.64
N ASP A 28 5.00 -4.80 -5.15
CA ASP A 28 5.55 -5.70 -6.14
C ASP A 28 5.87 -7.08 -5.53
N VAL A 29 5.51 -8.15 -6.24
CA VAL A 29 5.60 -9.52 -5.72
C VAL A 29 6.95 -10.12 -6.06
N PHE A 30 7.77 -10.34 -5.03
CA PHE A 30 9.04 -11.05 -5.18
C PHE A 30 8.87 -12.54 -4.85
N ALA A 31 9.15 -13.40 -5.84
CA ALA A 31 9.16 -14.84 -5.65
C ALA A 31 10.44 -15.28 -4.92
N HIS A 32 10.32 -15.60 -3.64
CA HIS A 32 11.42 -16.22 -2.92
C HIS A 32 11.53 -17.71 -3.34
N PRO A 33 12.71 -18.22 -3.76
CA PRO A 33 12.85 -19.59 -4.27
C PRO A 33 12.38 -20.68 -3.30
N ARG A 34 12.45 -20.42 -1.98
CA ARG A 34 11.95 -21.32 -0.93
C ARG A 34 10.42 -21.43 -0.85
N PHE A 35 9.66 -20.48 -1.41
CA PHE A 35 8.20 -20.40 -1.25
C PHE A 35 7.45 -20.17 -2.58
N PRO A 36 7.63 -21.03 -3.59
CA PRO A 36 7.06 -20.83 -4.93
C PRO A 36 5.53 -20.85 -4.94
N ARG A 37 4.89 -21.69 -4.12
CA ARG A 37 3.42 -21.76 -4.03
C ARG A 37 2.82 -20.45 -3.54
N THR A 38 3.45 -19.79 -2.58
CA THR A 38 2.99 -18.49 -2.08
C THR A 38 3.06 -17.44 -3.18
N ALA A 39 4.15 -17.42 -3.95
CA ALA A 39 4.29 -16.49 -5.09
C ALA A 39 3.20 -16.71 -6.15
N ILE A 40 2.86 -17.96 -6.48
CA ILE A 40 1.78 -18.29 -7.41
C ILE A 40 0.41 -17.77 -6.90
N VAL A 41 0.11 -17.97 -5.62
CA VAL A 41 -1.14 -17.47 -5.03
C VAL A 41 -1.19 -15.95 -5.04
N MET A 42 -0.09 -15.27 -4.71
CA MET A 42 0.00 -13.81 -4.80
C MET A 42 -0.16 -13.32 -6.24
N GLY A 43 0.37 -14.04 -7.23
CA GLY A 43 0.16 -13.74 -8.65
C GLY A 43 -1.32 -13.68 -9.04
N HIS A 44 -2.14 -14.64 -8.57
CA HIS A 44 -3.59 -14.60 -8.82
C HIS A 44 -4.26 -13.38 -8.17
N VAL A 45 -3.87 -13.05 -6.94
CA VAL A 45 -4.39 -11.89 -6.19
C VAL A 45 -4.04 -10.59 -6.92
N CYS A 46 -2.77 -10.40 -7.29
CA CYS A 46 -2.32 -9.21 -8.04
C CYS A 46 -3.01 -9.12 -9.41
N GLY A 47 -3.20 -10.23 -10.11
CA GLY A 47 -3.95 -10.25 -11.36
C GLY A 47 -5.36 -9.70 -11.22
N VAL A 48 -6.08 -10.11 -10.16
CA VAL A 48 -7.43 -9.59 -9.86
C VAL A 48 -7.41 -8.11 -9.52
N ILE A 49 -6.42 -7.66 -8.74
CA ILE A 49 -6.27 -6.23 -8.38
C ILE A 49 -6.04 -5.38 -9.63
N CYS A 50 -5.10 -5.79 -10.48
CA CYS A 50 -4.78 -5.10 -11.73
C CYS A 50 -5.99 -5.06 -12.67
N LEU A 51 -6.73 -6.16 -12.79
CA LEU A 51 -7.93 -6.21 -13.62
C LEU A 51 -9.01 -5.24 -13.11
N ALA A 52 -9.28 -5.24 -11.80
CA ALA A 52 -10.29 -4.36 -11.20
C ALA A 52 -9.91 -2.88 -11.38
N ALA A 53 -8.65 -2.52 -11.17
CA ALA A 53 -8.16 -1.16 -11.38
C ALA A 53 -8.30 -0.72 -12.85
N ALA A 54 -7.92 -1.60 -13.78
CA ALA A 54 -8.05 -1.34 -15.22
C ALA A 54 -9.52 -1.17 -15.65
N GLN A 55 -10.44 -1.98 -15.13
CA GLN A 55 -11.89 -1.84 -15.37
C GLN A 55 -12.44 -0.49 -14.89
N ALA A 56 -11.88 0.07 -13.81
CA ALA A 56 -12.23 1.37 -13.29
C ALA A 56 -11.47 2.54 -13.96
N GLY A 57 -10.57 2.27 -14.90
CA GLY A 57 -9.74 3.29 -15.55
C GLY A 57 -8.69 3.91 -14.61
N VAL A 58 -8.34 3.23 -13.52
CA VAL A 58 -7.38 3.72 -12.52
C VAL A 58 -6.00 3.08 -12.77
N PRO A 59 -4.92 3.86 -12.92
CA PRO A 59 -3.58 3.33 -13.11
C PRO A 59 -3.06 2.60 -11.86
N VAL A 60 -2.25 1.57 -12.06
CA VAL A 60 -1.60 0.80 -10.98
C VAL A 60 -0.12 1.16 -10.91
N ASP A 61 0.35 1.57 -9.74
CA ASP A 61 1.78 1.74 -9.47
C ASP A 61 2.34 0.54 -8.71
N ALA A 62 3.31 -0.13 -9.32
CA ALA A 62 4.07 -1.17 -8.63
C ALA A 62 5.14 -0.54 -7.72
N ILE A 63 5.14 -0.93 -6.45
CA ILE A 63 6.06 -0.45 -5.43
C ILE A 63 6.98 -1.58 -4.98
N PRO A 64 8.30 -1.50 -5.25
CA PRO A 64 9.25 -2.46 -4.71
C PRO A 64 9.26 -2.40 -3.18
N PRO A 65 9.25 -3.55 -2.45
CA PRO A 65 9.17 -3.61 -0.99
C PRO A 65 10.24 -2.76 -0.28
N ALA A 66 11.43 -2.66 -0.88
CA ALA A 66 12.54 -1.86 -0.34
C ALA A 66 12.23 -0.34 -0.28
N SER A 67 11.25 0.13 -1.05
CA SER A 67 10.88 1.55 -1.14
C SER A 67 10.10 2.02 0.09
N VAL A 68 9.32 1.12 0.71
CA VAL A 68 8.41 1.46 1.82
C VAL A 68 9.20 1.97 3.04
N LYS A 69 10.21 1.21 3.46
CA LYS A 69 11.03 1.56 4.63
C LYS A 69 11.81 2.86 4.45
N ARG A 70 12.34 3.09 3.24
CA ARG A 70 13.10 4.31 2.93
C ARG A 70 12.22 5.55 2.96
N ALA A 71 11.02 5.47 2.38
CA ALA A 71 10.13 6.63 2.30
C ALA A 71 9.53 6.99 3.66
N VAL A 72 9.07 5.99 4.42
CA VAL A 72 8.28 6.24 5.64
C VAL A 72 9.16 6.50 6.87
N VAL A 73 10.34 5.89 6.94
CA VAL A 73 11.18 5.91 8.16
C VAL A 73 12.55 6.53 7.92
N ALA A 74 12.84 7.01 6.70
CA ALA A 74 14.15 7.53 6.28
C ALA A 74 15.33 6.56 6.51
N SER A 75 15.05 5.27 6.76
CA SER A 75 16.04 4.22 7.01
C SER A 75 15.58 2.89 6.45
N GLY A 76 16.40 2.31 5.56
CA GLY A 76 16.11 0.99 4.96
C GLY A 76 16.12 -0.18 5.97
N ARG A 77 16.64 0.03 7.19
CA ARG A 77 16.74 -0.99 8.24
C ARG A 77 15.56 -0.99 9.21
N ALA A 78 14.55 -0.14 8.99
CA ALA A 78 13.40 -0.03 9.89
C ALA A 78 12.65 -1.36 10.05
N GLY A 79 12.25 -1.65 11.30
CA GLY A 79 11.40 -2.79 11.64
C GLY A 79 9.92 -2.51 11.39
N LYS A 80 9.08 -3.55 11.31
CA LYS A 80 7.63 -3.42 11.04
C LYS A 80 6.90 -2.49 12.03
N ARG A 81 7.20 -2.58 13.33
CA ARG A 81 6.63 -1.70 14.36
C ARG A 81 6.97 -0.23 14.16
N GLN A 82 8.15 0.06 13.61
CA GLN A 82 8.59 1.43 13.36
C GLN A 82 7.83 2.02 12.16
N VAL A 83 7.61 1.23 11.11
CA VAL A 83 6.75 1.62 9.98
C VAL A 83 5.33 1.91 10.47
N GLN A 84 4.73 1.00 11.26
CA GLN A 84 3.39 1.17 11.83
C GLN A 84 3.25 2.47 12.64
N ARG A 85 4.21 2.76 13.52
CA ARG A 85 4.22 4.00 14.30
C ARG A 85 4.35 5.23 13.42
N MET A 86 5.22 5.20 12.42
CA MET A 86 5.38 6.32 11.49
C MET A 86 4.13 6.56 10.66
N VAL A 87 3.46 5.51 10.19
CA VAL A 87 2.17 5.60 9.48
C VAL A 87 1.13 6.28 10.37
N ARG A 88 0.99 5.83 11.63
CA ARG A 88 0.09 6.46 12.59
C ARG A 88 0.38 7.95 12.75
N LEU A 89 1.65 8.32 12.93
CA LEU A 89 2.05 9.72 13.12
C LEU A 89 1.79 10.56 11.86
N LEU A 90 2.13 10.05 10.68
CA LEU A 90 1.95 10.75 9.40
C LEU A 90 0.47 10.97 9.05
N LEU A 91 -0.42 10.09 9.53
CA LEU A 91 -1.85 10.11 9.22
C LEU A 91 -2.73 10.49 10.42
N GLU A 92 -2.14 10.83 11.57
CA GLU A 92 -2.85 11.16 12.82
C GLU A 92 -3.91 10.15 13.25
N LEU A 93 -3.58 8.86 13.14
CA LEU A 93 -4.49 7.83 13.60
C LEU A 93 -4.53 7.81 15.13
N ALA A 94 -5.74 7.73 15.69
CA ALA A 94 -5.95 7.70 17.13
C ALA A 94 -5.18 6.54 17.80
N GLU A 95 -5.17 5.39 17.13
CA GLU A 95 -4.50 4.16 17.57
C GLU A 95 -3.54 3.62 16.50
N ASP A 96 -2.66 2.71 16.91
CA ASP A 96 -1.75 2.03 15.99
C ASP A 96 -2.59 1.14 15.05
N PRO A 97 -2.56 1.36 13.73
CA PRO A 97 -3.35 0.55 12.79
C PRO A 97 -2.87 -0.89 12.80
N GLY A 98 -3.76 -1.86 12.57
CA GLY A 98 -3.35 -3.26 12.39
C GLY A 98 -2.25 -3.42 11.33
N THR A 99 -1.38 -4.43 11.45
CA THR A 99 -0.15 -4.53 10.64
C THR A 99 -0.41 -4.50 9.13
N HIS A 100 -1.48 -5.14 8.65
CA HIS A 100 -1.84 -5.13 7.24
C HIS A 100 -2.35 -3.76 6.76
N VAL A 101 -3.09 -3.05 7.62
CA VAL A 101 -3.55 -1.69 7.35
C VAL A 101 -2.35 -0.73 7.31
N ALA A 102 -1.42 -0.87 8.25
CA ALA A 102 -0.17 -0.11 8.26
C ALA A 102 0.63 -0.30 6.97
N ASP A 103 0.79 -1.54 6.49
CA ASP A 103 1.51 -1.84 5.27
C ASP A 103 0.81 -1.20 4.03
N ALA A 104 -0.52 -1.29 3.94
CA ALA A 104 -1.28 -0.66 2.86
C ALA A 104 -1.17 0.88 2.85
N LEU A 105 -1.31 1.51 4.02
CA LEU A 105 -1.16 2.96 4.18
C LEU A 105 0.27 3.42 3.86
N ALA A 106 1.27 2.64 4.26
CA ALA A 106 2.67 2.92 3.93
C ALA A 106 2.93 2.89 2.41
N LEU A 107 2.33 1.93 1.69
CA LEU A 107 2.39 1.86 0.22
C LEU A 107 1.75 3.10 -0.41
N ALA A 108 0.57 3.52 0.07
CA ALA A 108 -0.10 4.72 -0.41
C ALA A 108 0.76 5.98 -0.19
N LEU A 109 1.37 6.13 0.99
CA LEU A 109 2.28 7.25 1.29
C LEU A 109 3.51 7.25 0.37
N VAL A 110 4.07 6.08 0.04
CA VAL A 110 5.17 5.97 -0.92
C VAL A 110 4.73 6.40 -2.31
N ALA A 111 3.55 5.97 -2.76
CA ALA A 111 2.99 6.35 -4.06
C ALA A 111 2.79 7.87 -4.16
N LEU A 112 2.20 8.48 -3.13
CA LEU A 112 2.02 9.93 -3.03
C LEU A 112 3.37 10.67 -3.03
N SER A 113 4.35 10.14 -2.29
CA SER A 113 5.69 10.73 -2.24
C SER A 113 6.38 10.72 -3.60
N ARG A 114 6.24 9.64 -4.38
CA ARG A 114 6.74 9.55 -5.76
C ARG A 114 6.05 10.53 -6.72
N ARG A 115 4.81 10.90 -6.44
CA ARG A 115 4.05 11.95 -7.15
C ARG A 115 4.39 13.37 -6.70
N GLY A 116 5.39 13.54 -5.83
CA GLY A 116 5.89 14.85 -5.43
C GLY A 116 5.32 15.38 -4.11
N LEU A 117 4.63 14.55 -3.30
CA LEU A 117 4.22 14.94 -1.95
C LEU A 117 5.39 14.72 -0.96
N PRO A 118 6.08 15.78 -0.48
CA PRO A 118 7.10 15.60 0.56
C PRO A 118 6.43 15.17 1.87
N LEU A 119 6.71 13.94 2.33
CA LEU A 119 6.09 13.42 3.57
C LEU A 119 6.42 14.26 4.80
N GLY A 120 7.60 14.91 4.83
CA GLY A 120 7.97 15.86 5.88
C GLY A 120 7.01 17.07 5.97
N ARG A 121 6.32 17.42 4.87
CA ARG A 121 5.32 18.49 4.86
C ARG A 121 4.04 18.09 5.60
N LEU A 122 3.69 16.80 5.64
CA LEU A 122 2.56 16.32 6.45
C LEU A 122 2.82 16.54 7.94
N LEU A 123 4.08 16.46 8.38
CA LEU A 123 4.49 16.78 9.75
C LEU A 123 4.64 18.31 9.96
N ALA A 124 5.20 19.03 9.00
CA ALA A 124 5.51 20.46 9.13
C ALA A 124 4.28 21.39 9.06
N VAL A 125 3.26 21.05 8.26
CA VAL A 125 1.98 21.82 8.21
C VAL A 125 1.29 21.88 9.58
N ARG A 126 1.71 21.03 10.52
CA ARG A 126 0.99 20.76 11.76
C ARG A 126 1.75 21.18 13.04
N GLY A 127 2.98 21.69 12.89
CA GLY A 127 3.74 22.32 13.98
C GLY A 127 3.46 23.81 14.18
N SER A 128 2.48 24.38 13.48
CA SER A 128 2.09 25.80 13.54
C SER A 128 0.72 26.05 14.20
N ALA A 129 0.24 25.11 15.02
CA ALA A 129 -0.95 25.29 15.86
C ALA A 129 -0.57 25.34 17.35
#